data_AF-A0A966L339-F1
#
_entry.id   AF-A0A966L339-F1
#
_cell.length_a   1.000
_cell.length_b   1.000
_cell.length_c   1.000
_cell.angle_alpha   90.00
_cell.angle_beta   90.00
_cell.angle_gamma   90.00
#
_symmetry.space_group_name_H-M   'P 1'
#
loop_
_entity.id
_entity.type
_entity.pdbx_description
1 polymer ?
#
loop_
_entity_poly.entity_id
_entity_poly.type
_entity_poly.pdbx_seq_one_letter_code
_entity_poly.pdbx_strand_id
1 'polypeptide(L)'
;MTTEHFASFDGTKLALHRVGAKEAGGRPVLLLHGLFSSADMNWIKFGHARRIADQGYEVLMPDFRVHGQSEAPQQPEAYPKGVLVRDVEALVDHLGLTEYDLGGFSLGARTAIHGVA
;
A
#
# COMPACT_ATOMS: atom_id res chain seq x y z
N MET A 1 0.41 10.11 -11.88
CA MET A 1 0.59 8.83 -11.16
C MET A 1 2.07 8.54 -11.19
N THR A 2 2.66 8.22 -10.06
CA THR A 2 4.04 7.75 -9.97
C THR A 2 4.06 6.36 -9.36
N THR A 3 5.07 5.58 -9.72
CA THR A 3 5.38 4.31 -9.07
C THR A 3 6.80 4.43 -8.56
N GLU A 4 6.97 4.14 -7.27
CA GLU A 4 8.28 4.02 -6.63
C GLU A 4 8.38 2.68 -5.91
N HIS A 5 9.58 2.37 -5.44
CA HIS A 5 9.82 1.15 -4.68
C HIS A 5 10.54 1.49 -3.39
N PHE A 6 10.17 0.78 -2.32
CA PHE A 6 10.82 0.89 -1.02
C PHE A 6 11.23 -0.51 -0.53
N ALA A 7 12.20 -0.55 0.38
CA ALA A 7 12.57 -1.78 1.06
C ALA A 7 11.67 -1.96 2.28
N SER A 8 11.01 -3.12 2.36
CA SER A 8 10.24 -3.51 3.55
C SER A 8 11.15 -3.89 4.72
N PHE A 9 10.57 -4.29 5.84
CA PHE A 9 11.26 -4.63 7.09
C PHE A 9 12.35 -5.71 6.95
N ASP A 10 12.26 -6.57 5.93
CA ASP A 10 13.21 -7.65 5.62
C ASP A 10 14.04 -7.38 4.35
N GLY A 11 13.97 -6.16 3.81
CA GLY A 11 14.66 -5.79 2.57
C GLY A 11 13.90 -6.16 1.29
N THR A 12 12.76 -6.85 1.37
CA THR A 12 11.91 -7.13 0.19
C THR A 12 11.48 -5.82 -0.46
N LYS A 13 11.74 -5.67 -1.76
CA LYS A 13 11.41 -4.45 -2.50
C LYS A 13 9.93 -4.47 -2.91
N LEU A 14 9.16 -3.54 -2.37
CA LEU A 14 7.73 -3.42 -2.63
C LEU A 14 7.42 -2.18 -3.46
N ALA A 15 6.47 -2.31 -4.38
CA ALA A 15 6.01 -1.22 -5.21
C ALA A 15 4.96 -0.38 -4.46
N LEU A 16 5.08 0.94 -4.58
CA LEU A 16 4.13 1.93 -4.12
C LEU A 16 3.67 2.77 -5.31
N HIS A 17 2.37 2.76 -5.57
CA HIS A 17 1.74 3.64 -6.54
C HIS A 17 1.13 4.85 -5.86
N ARG A 18 1.31 6.03 -6.45
CA ARG A 18 0.85 7.30 -5.90
C ARG A 18 0.06 8.11 -6.92
N VAL A 19 -1.07 8.67 -6.48
CA VAL A 19 -1.89 9.62 -7.24
C VAL A 19 -2.34 10.75 -6.31
N GLY A 20 -2.32 11.99 -6.79
CA GLY A 20 -2.44 13.19 -5.95
C GLY A 20 -1.06 13.72 -5.55
N ALA A 21 -1.00 14.91 -4.95
CA ALA A 21 0.26 15.57 -4.60
C ALA A 21 0.31 15.92 -3.11
N LYS A 22 1.25 15.31 -2.36
CA LYS A 22 1.58 15.68 -0.97
C LYS A 22 1.87 17.17 -0.83
N GLU A 23 2.55 17.76 -1.82
CA GLU A 23 2.93 19.18 -1.84
C GLU A 23 1.73 20.13 -1.90
N ALA A 24 0.56 19.63 -2.34
CA ALA A 24 -0.69 20.38 -2.29
C ALA A 24 -1.39 20.30 -0.92
N GLY A 25 -0.75 19.68 0.09
CA GLY A 25 -1.33 19.52 1.43
C GLY A 25 -2.41 18.44 1.51
N GLY A 26 -2.47 17.53 0.53
CA GLY A 26 -3.48 16.47 0.50
C GLY A 26 -3.29 15.46 1.62
N ARG A 27 -4.37 15.14 2.35
CA ARG A 27 -4.34 14.12 3.42
C ARG A 27 -4.03 12.73 2.80
N PRO A 28 -3.06 11.98 3.33
CA PRO A 28 -2.73 10.66 2.80
C PRO A 28 -3.84 9.63 3.06
N VAL A 29 -4.14 8.82 2.04
CA VAL A 29 -5.05 7.67 2.10
C VAL A 29 -4.28 6.44 1.60
N LEU A 30 -4.01 5.50 2.50
CA LEU A 30 -3.35 4.24 2.20
C LEU A 30 -4.39 3.16 1.87
N LEU A 31 -4.38 2.62 0.65
CA LEU A 31 -5.36 1.65 0.16
C LEU A 31 -4.73 0.29 -0.13
N LEU A 32 -5.16 -0.73 0.62
CA LEU A 32 -4.63 -2.10 0.57
C LEU A 32 -5.50 -3.02 -0.31
N HIS A 33 -4.93 -3.59 -1.37
CA HIS A 33 -5.67 -4.43 -2.32
C HIS A 33 -6.03 -5.83 -1.77
N GLY A 34 -6.85 -6.59 -2.51
CA GLY A 34 -7.25 -7.95 -2.12
C GLY A 34 -6.24 -9.05 -2.52
N LEU A 35 -6.44 -10.28 -2.04
CA LEU A 35 -5.64 -11.45 -2.47
C LEU A 35 -5.82 -11.68 -3.98
N PHE A 36 -4.76 -12.13 -4.68
CA PHE A 36 -4.75 -12.35 -6.13
C PHE A 36 -5.12 -11.11 -6.96
N SER A 37 -4.81 -9.93 -6.43
CA SER A 37 -5.04 -8.63 -7.07
C SER A 37 -3.76 -7.78 -7.04
N SER A 38 -3.89 -6.49 -7.34
CA SER A 38 -2.85 -5.47 -7.23
C SER A 38 -3.51 -4.11 -6.99
N ALA A 39 -2.71 -3.09 -6.69
CA ALA A 39 -3.12 -1.69 -6.71
C ALA A 39 -3.75 -1.31 -8.07
N ASP A 40 -3.19 -1.83 -9.16
CA ASP A 40 -3.72 -1.60 -10.50
C ASP A 40 -5.17 -2.08 -10.62
N MET A 41 -5.43 -3.34 -10.25
CA MET A 41 -6.79 -3.90 -10.32
C MET A 41 -7.78 -3.27 -9.36
N ASN A 42 -7.39 -3.10 -8.10
CA ASN A 42 -8.35 -2.64 -7.10
C ASN A 42 -8.63 -1.15 -7.20
N TRP A 43 -7.66 -0.32 -7.58
CA TRP A 43 -7.75 1.12 -7.36
C TRP A 43 -7.52 1.96 -8.63
N ILE A 44 -6.60 1.56 -9.51
CA ILE A 44 -6.16 2.40 -10.63
C ILE A 44 -6.99 2.17 -11.89
N LYS A 45 -7.11 0.92 -12.35
CA LYS A 45 -7.72 0.57 -13.65
C LYS A 45 -9.13 1.12 -13.82
N PHE A 46 -9.92 1.12 -12.76
CA PHE A 46 -11.31 1.56 -12.78
C PHE A 46 -11.52 2.98 -12.22
N GLY A 47 -10.42 3.73 -11.99
CA GLY A 47 -10.47 5.16 -11.68
C GLY A 47 -10.81 5.52 -10.23
N HIS A 48 -10.87 4.55 -9.31
CA HIS A 48 -11.16 4.82 -7.90
C HIS A 48 -10.10 5.74 -7.26
N ALA A 49 -8.82 5.44 -7.49
CA ALA A 49 -7.70 6.25 -7.00
C ALA A 49 -7.75 7.68 -7.55
N ARG A 50 -8.06 7.83 -8.85
CA ARG A 50 -8.22 9.14 -9.47
C ARG A 50 -9.35 9.93 -8.82
N ARG A 51 -10.52 9.29 -8.64
CA ARG A 51 -11.69 9.94 -8.04
C ARG A 51 -11.41 10.43 -6.62
N ILE A 52 -10.67 9.66 -5.82
CA ILE A 52 -10.27 10.06 -4.46
C ILE A 52 -9.27 11.22 -4.52
N ALA A 53 -8.26 11.14 -5.39
CA ALA A 53 -7.27 12.21 -5.56
C ALA A 53 -7.91 13.53 -6.03
N ASP A 54 -8.92 13.48 -6.91
CA ASP A 54 -9.66 14.65 -7.38
C ASP A 54 -10.49 15.33 -6.27
N GLN A 55 -10.65 14.69 -5.10
CA GLN A 55 -11.22 15.30 -3.88
C GLN A 55 -10.16 15.96 -2.99
N GLY A 56 -8.89 16.01 -3.42
CA GLY A 56 -7.80 16.65 -2.68
C GLY A 56 -6.99 15.72 -1.77
N TYR A 57 -7.14 14.40 -1.91
CA TYR A 57 -6.35 13.43 -1.16
C TYR A 57 -5.07 13.03 -1.89
N GLU A 58 -4.08 12.57 -1.13
CA GLU A 58 -2.95 11.81 -1.65
C GLU A 58 -3.23 10.31 -1.51
N VAL A 59 -3.36 9.60 -2.61
CA VAL A 59 -3.70 8.17 -2.62
C VAL A 59 -2.44 7.34 -2.78
N LEU A 60 -2.15 6.53 -1.75
CA LEU A 60 -1.00 5.64 -1.64
C LEU A 60 -1.48 4.19 -1.76
N MET A 61 -0.94 3.44 -2.71
CA MET A 61 -1.43 2.10 -3.04
C MET A 61 -0.23 1.15 -3.21
N PRO A 62 0.19 0.45 -2.15
CA PRO A 62 1.22 -0.56 -2.29
C PRO A 62 0.67 -1.80 -3.00
N ASP A 63 1.53 -2.45 -3.77
CA ASP A 63 1.33 -3.86 -4.09
C ASP A 63 1.88 -4.70 -2.92
N PHE A 64 1.08 -5.62 -2.40
CA PHE A 64 1.58 -6.58 -1.42
C PHE A 64 2.71 -7.42 -2.01
N ARG A 65 3.61 -7.91 -1.14
CA ARG A 65 4.59 -8.92 -1.56
C ARG A 65 3.91 -10.05 -2.33
N VAL A 66 4.61 -10.58 -3.34
CA VAL A 66 4.11 -11.57 -4.33
C VAL A 66 3.13 -11.03 -5.37
N HIS A 67 2.68 -9.78 -5.27
CA HIS A 67 1.66 -9.22 -6.16
C HIS A 67 2.19 -8.05 -6.98
N GLY A 68 1.55 -7.82 -8.14
CA GLY A 68 1.81 -6.67 -9.00
C GLY A 68 3.29 -6.46 -9.31
N GLN A 69 3.82 -5.28 -8.94
CA GLN A 69 5.21 -4.89 -9.18
C GLN A 69 6.12 -5.06 -7.94
N SER A 70 5.62 -5.70 -6.88
CA SER A 70 6.38 -6.05 -5.69
C SER A 70 7.14 -7.36 -5.86
N GLU A 71 8.25 -7.50 -5.15
CA GLU A 71 9.02 -8.74 -5.14
C GLU A 71 8.24 -9.92 -4.57
N ALA A 72 8.59 -11.11 -5.05
CA ALA A 72 8.03 -12.40 -4.64
C ALA A 72 9.15 -13.29 -4.06
N PRO A 73 9.63 -13.01 -2.83
CA PRO A 73 10.69 -13.81 -2.22
C PRO A 73 10.25 -15.27 -2.09
N GLN A 74 11.14 -16.22 -2.34
CA GLN A 74 10.79 -17.65 -2.31
C GLN A 74 11.11 -18.33 -0.97
N GLN A 75 11.88 -17.66 -0.11
CA GLN A 75 12.34 -18.22 1.14
C GLN A 75 11.24 -18.16 2.22
N PRO A 76 10.99 -19.24 2.98
CA PRO A 76 9.96 -19.27 4.02
C PRO A 76 10.13 -18.17 5.09
N GLU A 77 11.37 -17.78 5.37
CA GLU A 77 11.72 -16.76 6.36
C GLU A 77 11.20 -15.37 5.98
N ALA A 78 10.94 -15.14 4.69
CA ALA A 78 10.28 -13.94 4.18
C ALA A 78 8.75 -13.95 4.43
N TYR A 79 8.19 -14.94 5.11
CA TYR A 79 6.76 -14.99 5.41
C TYR A 79 6.48 -15.22 6.90
N PRO A 80 7.01 -14.36 7.79
CA PRO A 80 6.72 -14.45 9.22
C PRO A 80 5.24 -14.19 9.49
N LYS A 81 4.77 -14.53 10.70
CA LYS A 81 3.41 -14.20 11.14
C LYS A 81 3.19 -12.69 11.04
N GLY A 82 2.08 -12.31 10.40
CA GLY A 82 1.71 -10.90 10.22
C GLY A 82 2.52 -10.17 9.15
N VAL A 83 3.19 -10.88 8.24
CA VAL A 83 4.08 -10.29 7.22
C VAL A 83 3.48 -9.08 6.49
N LEU A 84 2.20 -9.12 6.08
CA LEU A 84 1.57 -8.00 5.37
C LEU A 84 1.34 -6.79 6.26
N VAL A 85 1.12 -6.98 7.56
CA VAL A 85 1.02 -5.86 8.51
C VAL A 85 2.39 -5.20 8.66
N ARG A 86 3.44 -6.01 8.80
CA ARG A 86 4.83 -5.51 8.88
C ARG A 86 5.27 -4.78 7.62
N ASP A 87 4.80 -5.20 6.44
CA ASP A 87 5.01 -4.46 5.20
C ASP A 87 4.37 -3.08 5.22
N VAL A 88 3.14 -3.00 5.74
CA VAL A 88 2.40 -1.75 5.86
C VAL A 88 3.04 -0.83 6.90
N GLU A 89 3.49 -1.37 8.03
CA GLU A 89 4.26 -0.63 9.05
C GLU A 89 5.56 -0.08 8.45
N ALA A 90 6.33 -0.91 7.73
CA ALA A 90 7.56 -0.47 7.07
C ALA A 90 7.30 0.64 6.02
N LEU A 91 6.17 0.59 5.32
CA LEU A 91 5.76 1.63 4.40
C LEU A 91 5.41 2.94 5.13
N VAL A 92 4.64 2.84 6.22
CA VAL A 92 4.26 3.98 7.07
C VAL A 92 5.50 4.69 7.61
N ASP A 93 6.47 3.92 8.11
CA ASP A 93 7.76 4.41 8.59
C ASP A 93 8.58 5.04 7.45
N HIS A 94 8.67 4.35 6.31
CA HIS A 94 9.41 4.85 5.13
C HIS A 94 8.88 6.21 4.64
N LEU A 95 7.57 6.40 4.68
CA LEU A 95 6.91 7.63 4.25
C LEU A 95 6.82 8.71 5.36
N GLY A 96 7.16 8.35 6.60
CA GLY A 96 7.02 9.20 7.78
C GLY A 96 5.57 9.62 8.04
N LEU A 97 4.61 8.71 7.85
CA LEU A 97 3.19 9.01 8.03
C LEU A 97 2.82 9.01 9.52
N THR A 98 2.36 10.15 10.03
CA THR A 98 1.85 10.28 11.41
C THR A 98 0.34 10.37 11.47
N GLU A 99 -0.29 10.93 10.44
CA GLU A 99 -1.74 11.01 10.28
C GLU A 99 -2.11 10.64 8.84
N TYR A 100 -2.94 9.62 8.69
CA TYR A 100 -3.41 9.12 7.40
C TYR A 100 -4.71 8.34 7.59
N ASP A 101 -5.46 8.19 6.49
CA ASP A 101 -6.62 7.30 6.46
C ASP A 101 -6.19 5.94 5.88
N LEU A 102 -6.61 4.85 6.53
CA LEU A 102 -6.28 3.49 6.11
C LEU A 102 -7.54 2.78 5.61
N GLY A 103 -7.49 2.29 4.38
CA GLY A 103 -8.56 1.53 3.74
C GLY A 103 -8.05 0.22 3.15
N GLY A 104 -8.93 -0.77 3.03
CA GLY A 104 -8.58 -2.03 2.39
C GLY A 104 -9.78 -2.82 1.94
N PHE A 105 -9.56 -3.73 0.99
CA PHE A 105 -10.59 -4.65 0.49
C PHE A 105 -10.18 -6.11 0.72
N SER A 106 -11.08 -6.93 1.27
CA SER A 106 -10.85 -8.37 1.48
C SER A 106 -9.58 -8.64 2.31
N LEU A 107 -8.53 -9.25 1.72
CA LEU A 107 -7.22 -9.40 2.36
C LEU A 107 -6.69 -8.06 2.89
N GLY A 108 -6.80 -6.98 2.12
CA GLY A 108 -6.40 -5.65 2.54
C GLY A 108 -7.21 -5.13 3.73
N ALA A 109 -8.52 -5.43 3.81
CA ALA A 109 -9.34 -5.08 4.97
C ALA A 109 -8.90 -5.84 6.23
N ARG A 110 -8.63 -7.15 6.09
CA ARG A 110 -8.08 -7.97 7.18
C ARG A 110 -6.73 -7.42 7.64
N THR A 111 -5.83 -7.09 6.72
CA THR A 111 -4.52 -6.50 7.05
C THR A 111 -4.69 -5.16 7.76
N ALA A 112 -5.58 -4.28 7.27
CA ALA A 112 -5.84 -2.98 7.89
C ALA A 112 -6.32 -3.11 9.33
N ILE A 113 -7.28 -4.00 9.61
CA ILE A 113 -7.80 -4.23 10.97
C ILE A 113 -6.68 -4.72 11.90
N HIS A 114 -5.79 -5.60 11.44
CA HIS A 114 -4.68 -6.09 12.25
C HIS A 114 -3.56 -5.06 12.46
N GLY A 115 -3.47 -4.01 11.63
CA GLY A 115 -2.47 -2.95 11.77
C GLY A 115 -2.88 -1.79 12.69
N VAL A 116 -4.13 -1.79 13.18
CA VAL A 116 -4.67 -0.71 14.05
C VAL A 116 -5.23 -1.22 15.38
N ALA A 117 -5.17 -2.53 15.61
CA ALA A 117 -5.71 -3.19 16.79
C ALA A 117 -4.65 -3.39 17.89
#